data_AF-A0A968P559-F1
#
_entry.id   AF-A0A968P559-F1
#
_cell.length_a   1.000
_cell.length_b   1.000
_cell.length_c   1.000
_cell.angle_alpha   90.00
_cell.angle_beta   90.00
_cell.angle_gamma   90.00
#
_symmetry.space_group_name_H-M   'P 1'
#
loop_
_entity.id
_entity.type
_entity.pdbx_description
1 polymer ?
#
loop_
_entity_poly.entity_id
_entity_poly.type
_entity_poly.pdbx_seq_one_letter_code
_entity_poly.pdbx_strand_id
1 'polypeptide(L)'
;MPLAPHRQLILSCCQVGESADERLLELAVGPLDWRRLVAETRRLELAPLVAWRLERLAAKTVPARPLARLREIYRRNLGRNLHLAEELGEVLDLFEAAEIPAIPLKGPVLAETVYGHPGLRRIYDLDVLVQRSDLERAVDLLRHSGYRSATPKLLAGLEGERDVSLARSAVVELHWALKDRFFHLPVDALWAASVETAWHGRKIRTLPPELLLLQLIHHLNYHAHPLKILVDVARVIALHGETIDWARVAGLALEWHLQRNVRLALE
;
A
#
# COMPACT_ATOMS: atom_id res chain seq x y z
N MET A 1 15.89 5.13 -25.06
CA MET A 1 15.72 6.59 -24.99
C MET A 1 15.80 7.03 -23.54
N PRO A 2 16.45 8.16 -23.21
CA PRO A 2 16.44 8.69 -21.85
C PRO A 2 15.01 9.07 -21.44
N LEU A 3 14.68 8.89 -20.16
CA LEU A 3 13.38 9.30 -19.61
C LEU A 3 13.19 10.82 -19.74
N ALA A 4 11.97 11.26 -20.03
CA ALA A 4 11.65 12.69 -20.07
C ALA A 4 11.92 13.35 -18.70
N PRO A 5 12.35 14.63 -18.64
CA PRO A 5 12.74 15.29 -17.38
C PRO A 5 11.67 15.24 -16.28
N HIS A 6 10.38 15.41 -16.61
CA HIS A 6 9.29 15.31 -15.64
C HIS A 6 9.17 13.91 -15.03
N ARG A 7 9.47 12.84 -15.77
CA ARG A 7 9.47 11.47 -15.24
C ARG A 7 10.66 11.22 -14.32
N GLN A 8 11.83 11.76 -14.66
CA GLN A 8 12.99 11.71 -13.79
C GLN A 8 12.68 12.40 -12.44
N LEU A 9 12.06 13.58 -12.47
CA LEU A 9 11.68 14.30 -11.26
C LEU A 9 10.67 13.50 -10.41
N ILE A 10 9.70 12.83 -11.03
CA ILE A 10 8.76 11.95 -10.33
C ILE A 10 9.50 10.80 -9.63
N LEU A 11 10.45 10.15 -10.32
CA LEU A 11 11.23 9.06 -9.74
C LEU A 11 12.10 9.54 -8.56
N SER A 12 12.76 10.69 -8.68
CA SER A 12 13.54 11.29 -7.58
C SER A 12 12.67 11.66 -6.37
N CYS A 13 11.39 12.00 -6.58
CA CYS A 13 10.44 12.16 -5.47
C CYS A 13 10.11 10.84 -4.77
N CYS A 14 10.16 9.71 -5.49
CA CYS A 14 9.80 8.39 -4.95
C CYS A 14 10.93 7.76 -4.14
N GLN A 15 12.17 8.01 -4.54
CA GLN A 15 13.38 7.53 -3.89
C GLN A 15 13.60 8.18 -2.50
N VAL A 16 14.45 7.54 -1.70
CA VAL A 16 14.85 7.97 -0.35
C VAL A 16 16.36 8.18 -0.35
N GLY A 17 16.85 9.23 0.31
CA GLY A 17 18.27 9.52 0.48
C GLY A 17 18.73 10.82 -0.18
N GLU A 18 19.89 11.31 0.25
CA GLU A 18 20.43 12.64 -0.14
C GLU A 18 20.63 12.78 -1.65
N SER A 19 21.17 11.75 -2.32
CA SER A 19 21.37 11.78 -3.77
C SER A 19 20.06 11.97 -4.56
N ALA A 20 18.95 11.42 -4.07
CA ALA A 20 17.64 11.61 -4.68
C ALA A 20 17.10 13.05 -4.45
N ASP A 21 17.38 13.62 -3.27
CA ASP A 21 17.02 15.00 -2.92
C ASP A 21 17.80 15.99 -3.81
N GLU A 22 19.10 15.81 -3.98
CA GLU A 22 19.94 16.61 -4.86
C GLU A 22 19.44 16.56 -6.31
N ARG A 23 19.17 15.35 -6.82
CA ARG A 23 18.67 15.17 -8.18
C ARG A 23 17.29 15.81 -8.37
N LEU A 24 16.42 15.75 -7.37
CA LEU A 24 15.12 16.42 -7.36
C LEU A 24 15.30 17.93 -7.49
N LEU A 25 16.18 18.53 -6.69
CA LEU A 25 16.44 19.97 -6.68
C LEU A 25 17.02 20.44 -8.03
N GLU A 26 17.97 19.70 -8.58
CA GLU A 26 18.55 19.97 -9.90
C GLU A 26 17.50 19.92 -11.01
N LEU A 27 16.64 18.89 -11.01
CA LEU A 27 15.59 18.75 -12.01
C LEU A 27 14.51 19.82 -11.87
N ALA A 28 14.17 20.23 -10.64
CA ALA A 28 13.12 21.20 -10.37
C ALA A 28 13.42 22.59 -10.95
N VAL A 29 14.70 22.99 -11.06
CA VAL A 29 15.10 24.27 -11.67
C VAL A 29 15.13 24.24 -13.20
N GLY A 30 15.09 23.05 -13.81
CA GLY A 30 15.16 22.87 -15.26
C GLY A 30 13.84 23.18 -16.00
N PRO A 31 13.88 23.18 -17.35
CA PRO A 31 12.68 23.38 -18.17
C PRO A 31 11.73 22.17 -18.05
N LEU A 32 10.69 22.31 -17.22
CA LEU A 32 9.71 21.28 -16.94
C LEU A 32 8.31 21.67 -17.41
N ASP A 33 7.64 20.74 -18.08
CA ASP A 33 6.18 20.79 -18.24
C ASP A 33 5.50 20.34 -16.94
N TRP A 34 5.28 21.32 -16.06
CA TRP A 34 4.63 21.10 -14.77
C TRP A 34 3.18 20.62 -14.90
N ARG A 35 2.47 20.98 -15.98
CA ARG A 35 1.10 20.51 -16.22
C ARG A 35 1.12 19.01 -16.51
N ARG A 36 2.04 18.56 -17.36
CA ARG A 36 2.25 17.15 -17.67
C ARG A 36 2.73 16.37 -16.44
N LEU A 37 3.63 16.94 -15.64
CA LEU A 37 4.07 16.32 -14.38
C LEU A 37 2.88 16.06 -13.44
N VAL A 38 2.05 17.06 -13.19
CA VAL A 38 0.87 16.91 -12.31
C VAL A 38 -0.13 15.89 -12.88
N ALA A 39 -0.34 15.86 -14.19
CA ALA A 39 -1.21 14.87 -14.82
C ALA A 39 -0.65 13.44 -14.68
N GLU A 40 0.65 13.27 -14.90
CA GLU A 40 1.29 11.95 -14.86
C GLU A 40 1.39 11.41 -13.44
N THR A 41 1.70 12.23 -12.43
CA THR A 41 1.71 11.77 -11.03
C THR A 41 0.34 11.31 -10.55
N ARG A 42 -0.75 11.92 -11.03
CA ARG A 42 -2.11 11.45 -10.76
C ARG A 42 -2.39 10.08 -11.39
N ARG A 43 -2.00 9.90 -12.65
CA ARG A 43 -2.14 8.62 -13.37
C ARG A 43 -1.31 7.50 -12.74
N LEU A 44 -0.16 7.84 -12.17
CA LEU A 44 0.73 6.90 -11.47
C LEU A 44 0.35 6.72 -10.00
N GLU A 45 -0.65 7.46 -9.51
CA GLU A 45 -1.09 7.46 -8.11
C GLU A 45 -0.04 7.93 -7.08
N LEU A 46 0.98 8.63 -7.56
CA LEU A 46 2.11 9.15 -6.76
C LEU A 46 1.97 10.63 -6.41
N ALA A 47 0.88 11.28 -6.85
CA ALA A 47 0.69 12.72 -6.66
C ALA A 47 0.81 13.21 -5.20
N PRO A 48 0.29 12.51 -4.17
CA PRO A 48 0.45 12.96 -2.79
C PRO A 48 1.92 12.92 -2.32
N LEU A 49 2.67 11.86 -2.65
CA LEU A 49 4.09 11.73 -2.35
C LEU A 49 4.91 12.82 -3.05
N VAL A 50 4.67 13.02 -4.35
CA VAL A 50 5.36 14.04 -5.14
C VAL A 50 5.04 15.44 -4.62
N ALA A 51 3.77 15.72 -4.31
CA ALA A 51 3.36 16.98 -3.71
C ALA A 51 4.11 17.27 -2.42
N TRP A 52 4.16 16.29 -1.50
CA TRP A 52 4.87 16.43 -0.23
C TRP A 52 6.37 16.69 -0.39
N ARG A 53 7.02 15.96 -1.29
CA ARG A 53 8.47 16.09 -1.54
C ARG A 53 8.82 17.43 -2.18
N LEU A 54 8.07 17.84 -3.20
CA LEU A 54 8.25 19.14 -3.84
C LEU A 54 7.95 20.30 -2.88
N GLU A 55 6.92 20.19 -2.04
CA GLU A 55 6.60 21.20 -1.03
C GLU A 55 7.76 21.40 -0.05
N ARG A 56 8.36 20.32 0.43
CA ARG A 56 9.42 20.39 1.45
C ARG A 56 10.76 20.84 0.89
N LEU A 57 11.10 20.41 -0.33
CA LEU A 57 12.44 20.59 -0.88
C LEU A 57 12.51 21.72 -1.92
N ALA A 58 11.48 21.88 -2.75
CA ALA A 58 11.56 22.69 -3.96
C ALA A 58 10.41 23.72 -4.11
N ALA A 59 9.65 24.03 -3.06
CA ALA A 59 8.47 24.90 -3.16
C ALA A 59 8.74 26.26 -3.79
N LYS A 60 9.93 26.82 -3.59
CA LYS A 60 10.36 28.11 -4.18
C LYS A 60 10.58 28.03 -5.69
N THR A 61 10.86 26.84 -6.21
CA THR A 61 11.18 26.59 -7.61
C THR A 61 9.95 26.16 -8.41
N VAL A 62 8.97 25.52 -7.77
CA VAL A 62 7.74 25.09 -8.44
C VAL A 62 6.85 26.30 -8.75
N PRO A 63 6.35 26.47 -9.99
CA PRO A 63 5.43 27.55 -10.30
C PRO A 63 4.16 27.49 -9.45
N ALA A 64 3.64 28.67 -9.08
CA ALA A 64 2.57 28.81 -8.08
C ALA A 64 1.31 27.98 -8.39
N ARG A 65 0.87 27.94 -9.66
CA ARG A 65 -0.32 27.19 -10.09
C ARG A 65 -0.15 25.67 -9.93
N PRO A 66 0.88 25.01 -10.50
CA PRO A 66 1.20 23.61 -10.23
C PRO A 66 1.33 23.28 -8.74
N LEU A 67 2.05 24.12 -7.97
CA LEU A 67 2.25 23.88 -6.54
C LEU A 67 0.93 23.91 -5.77
N ALA A 68 0.06 24.90 -6.03
CA ALA A 68 -1.26 24.97 -5.43
C ALA A 68 -2.11 23.71 -5.75
N ARG A 69 -2.04 23.22 -6.99
CA ARG A 69 -2.74 21.99 -7.39
C ARG A 69 -2.21 20.76 -6.68
N LEU A 70 -0.90 20.63 -6.52
CA LEU A 70 -0.26 19.54 -5.78
C LEU A 70 -0.67 19.58 -4.29
N ARG A 71 -0.65 20.76 -3.66
CA ARG A 71 -1.14 20.96 -2.28
C ARG A 71 -2.59 20.52 -2.11
N GLU A 72 -3.48 20.88 -3.04
CA GLU A 72 -4.88 20.47 -3.02
C GLU A 72 -5.03 18.94 -3.11
N ILE A 73 -4.30 18.30 -4.02
CA ILE A 73 -4.31 16.84 -4.18
C ILE A 73 -3.84 16.16 -2.89
N TYR A 74 -2.74 16.64 -2.31
CA TYR A 74 -2.22 16.15 -1.05
C TYR A 74 -3.22 16.29 0.10
N ARG A 75 -3.82 17.47 0.29
CA ARG A 75 -4.80 17.72 1.36
C ARG A 75 -6.03 16.83 1.24
N ARG A 76 -6.57 16.66 0.02
CA ARG A 76 -7.69 15.75 -0.24
C ARG A 76 -7.30 14.30 0.05
N ASN A 77 -6.08 13.89 -0.33
CA ASN A 77 -5.59 12.55 -0.04
C ASN A 77 -5.45 12.31 1.46
N LEU A 78 -4.86 13.25 2.18
CA LEU A 78 -4.71 13.19 3.64
C LEU A 78 -6.07 13.04 4.33
N GLY A 79 -7.03 13.91 4.04
CA GLY A 79 -8.37 13.82 4.65
C GLY A 79 -9.04 12.47 4.40
N ARG A 80 -8.96 11.95 3.17
CA ARG A 80 -9.49 10.63 2.86
C ARG A 80 -8.73 9.50 3.56
N ASN A 81 -7.41 9.59 3.66
CA ASN A 81 -6.62 8.56 4.33
C ASN A 81 -6.86 8.54 5.84
N LEU A 82 -7.10 9.70 6.46
CA LEU A 82 -7.52 9.77 7.87
C LEU A 82 -8.88 9.10 8.07
N HIS A 83 -9.84 9.37 7.18
CA HIS A 83 -11.13 8.66 7.21
C HIS A 83 -10.97 7.13 7.01
N LEU A 84 -10.11 6.69 6.09
CA LEU A 84 -9.83 5.27 5.90
C LEU A 84 -9.14 4.64 7.12
N ALA A 85 -8.29 5.39 7.83
CA ALA A 85 -7.67 4.93 9.06
C ALA A 85 -8.70 4.76 10.19
N GLU A 86 -9.64 5.70 10.32
CA GLU A 86 -10.76 5.60 11.26
C GLU A 86 -11.63 4.38 10.95
N GLU A 87 -12.04 4.19 9.69
CA GLU A 87 -12.80 3.02 9.25
C GLU A 87 -12.08 1.70 9.53
N LEU A 88 -10.77 1.63 9.27
CA LEU A 88 -9.98 0.44 9.58
C LEU A 88 -9.93 0.19 11.08
N GLY A 89 -9.80 1.26 11.90
CA GLY A 89 -9.87 1.16 13.35
C GLY A 89 -11.17 0.53 13.82
N GLU A 90 -12.32 1.01 13.32
CA GLU A 90 -13.64 0.44 13.66
C GLU A 90 -13.77 -1.04 13.26
N VAL A 91 -13.29 -1.42 12.07
CA VAL A 91 -13.29 -2.82 11.62
C VAL A 91 -12.46 -3.70 12.55
N LEU A 92 -11.27 -3.23 12.95
CA LEU A 92 -10.40 -3.98 13.85
C LEU A 92 -10.98 -4.08 15.26
N ASP A 93 -11.61 -3.01 15.77
CA ASP A 93 -12.27 -3.00 17.08
C ASP A 93 -13.45 -3.99 17.09
N LEU A 94 -14.23 -4.07 16.00
CA LEU A 94 -15.30 -5.07 15.84
C LEU A 94 -14.74 -6.50 15.84
N PHE A 95 -13.68 -6.75 15.09
CA PHE A 95 -13.05 -8.06 15.00
C PHE A 95 -12.42 -8.49 16.32
N GLU A 96 -11.74 -7.58 17.02
CA GLU A 96 -11.20 -7.84 18.35
C GLU A 96 -12.30 -8.22 19.35
N ALA A 97 -13.40 -7.47 19.40
CA ALA A 97 -14.53 -7.76 20.30
C ALA A 97 -15.22 -9.11 20.00
N ALA A 98 -15.14 -9.60 18.76
CA ALA A 98 -15.68 -10.88 18.33
C ALA A 98 -14.65 -12.02 18.33
N GLU A 99 -13.43 -11.77 18.84
CA GLU A 99 -12.30 -12.71 18.84
C GLU A 99 -11.98 -13.25 17.43
N ILE A 100 -12.05 -12.37 16.42
CA ILE A 100 -11.70 -12.66 15.03
C ILE A 100 -10.30 -12.08 14.76
N PRO A 101 -9.26 -12.93 14.63
CA PRO A 101 -7.93 -12.44 14.27
C PRO A 101 -7.94 -11.78 12.89
N ALA A 102 -7.27 -10.64 12.77
CA ALA A 102 -7.20 -9.87 11.54
C ALA A 102 -5.79 -9.30 11.32
N ILE A 103 -5.31 -9.30 10.07
CA ILE A 103 -4.05 -8.67 9.65
C ILE A 103 -4.35 -7.66 8.54
N PRO A 104 -4.25 -6.34 8.79
CA PRO A 104 -4.23 -5.35 7.72
C PRO A 104 -3.03 -5.57 6.81
N LEU A 105 -3.27 -5.74 5.51
CA LEU A 105 -2.21 -6.13 4.56
C LEU A 105 -1.46 -4.92 3.98
N LYS A 106 -2.13 -3.75 3.89
CA LYS A 106 -1.57 -2.54 3.27
C LYS A 106 -2.18 -1.26 3.87
N GLY A 107 -2.79 -0.44 3.01
CA GLY A 107 -3.71 0.62 3.43
C GLY A 107 -3.10 1.66 4.36
N PRO A 108 -3.87 2.12 5.37
CA PRO A 108 -3.45 3.11 6.36
C PRO A 108 -2.22 2.70 7.17
N VAL A 109 -2.17 1.43 7.61
CA VAL A 109 -1.05 0.90 8.41
C VAL A 109 0.27 1.09 7.65
N LEU A 110 0.34 0.67 6.39
CA LEU A 110 1.53 0.84 5.55
C LEU A 110 1.90 2.33 5.32
N ALA A 111 0.90 3.20 5.18
CA ALA A 111 1.14 4.64 4.99
C ALA A 111 1.78 5.31 6.22
N GLU A 112 1.57 4.77 7.41
CA GLU A 112 2.13 5.31 8.65
C GLU A 112 3.43 4.62 9.04
N THR A 113 3.45 3.28 9.02
CA THR A 113 4.60 2.51 9.51
C THR A 113 5.77 2.51 8.53
N VAL A 114 5.51 2.57 7.21
CA VAL A 114 6.55 2.50 6.18
C VAL A 114 6.82 3.85 5.53
N TYR A 115 5.77 4.62 5.24
CA TYR A 115 5.95 5.96 4.67
C TYR A 115 6.21 7.06 5.72
N GLY A 116 5.93 6.79 7.00
CA GLY A 116 6.13 7.73 8.11
C GLY A 116 5.11 8.87 8.17
N HIS A 117 4.10 8.90 7.29
CA HIS A 117 3.08 9.94 7.29
C HIS A 117 1.80 9.51 6.53
N PRO A 118 0.60 9.62 7.15
CA PRO A 118 -0.63 9.03 6.61
C PRO A 118 -1.02 9.57 5.23
N GLY A 119 -0.69 10.83 4.92
CA GLY A 119 -1.05 11.48 3.65
C GLY A 119 -0.22 11.10 2.41
N LEU A 120 0.86 10.31 2.52
CA LEU A 120 1.80 10.11 1.41
C LEU A 120 1.39 9.04 0.41
N ARG A 121 0.71 7.98 0.88
CA ARG A 121 0.29 6.86 0.04
C ARG A 121 -1.13 7.03 -0.45
N ARG A 122 -1.42 6.72 -1.72
CA ARG A 122 -2.81 6.65 -2.21
C ARG A 122 -3.43 5.30 -1.84
N ILE A 123 -4.46 5.28 -0.99
CA ILE A 123 -5.16 4.06 -0.54
C ILE A 123 -6.57 4.00 -1.13
N TYR A 124 -7.11 2.91 -1.69
CA TYR A 124 -8.50 2.91 -2.20
C TYR A 124 -9.46 2.12 -1.33
N ASP A 125 -8.93 1.09 -0.72
CA ASP A 125 -9.58 -0.01 -0.04
C ASP A 125 -8.83 -0.33 1.24
N LEU A 126 -9.50 -1.11 2.09
CA LEU A 126 -8.96 -1.66 3.32
C LEU A 126 -8.85 -3.17 3.17
N ASP A 127 -7.66 -3.67 2.85
CA ASP A 127 -7.39 -5.10 2.79
C ASP A 127 -7.09 -5.66 4.18
N VAL A 128 -7.91 -6.62 4.57
CA VAL A 128 -7.77 -7.30 5.86
C VAL A 128 -7.76 -8.80 5.61
N LEU A 129 -6.68 -9.47 6.00
CA LEU A 129 -6.60 -10.92 6.01
C LEU A 129 -7.30 -11.45 7.25
N VAL A 130 -8.23 -12.37 7.06
CA VAL A 130 -8.92 -13.14 8.11
C VAL A 130 -8.69 -14.64 7.89
N GLN A 131 -8.91 -15.44 8.91
CA GLN A 131 -8.88 -16.89 8.73
C GLN A 131 -10.10 -17.34 7.92
N ARG A 132 -9.93 -18.37 7.08
CA ARG A 132 -11.03 -18.92 6.28
C ARG A 132 -12.20 -19.38 7.16
N SER A 133 -11.90 -19.96 8.33
CA SER A 133 -12.89 -20.40 9.32
C SER A 133 -13.72 -19.26 9.91
N ASP A 134 -13.19 -18.04 9.95
CA ASP A 134 -13.87 -16.87 10.50
C ASP A 134 -14.53 -15.99 9.44
N LEU A 135 -14.38 -16.30 8.15
CA LEU A 135 -14.86 -15.43 7.08
C LEU A 135 -16.36 -15.14 7.17
N GLU A 136 -17.19 -16.17 7.37
CA GLU A 136 -18.65 -16.01 7.46
C GLU A 136 -19.02 -15.12 8.66
N ARG A 137 -18.39 -15.35 9.82
CA ARG A 137 -18.56 -14.54 11.03
C ARG A 137 -18.14 -13.08 10.80
N ALA A 138 -17.00 -12.86 10.13
CA ALA A 138 -16.49 -11.53 9.83
C ALA A 138 -17.39 -10.76 8.86
N VAL A 139 -17.87 -11.42 7.80
CA VAL A 139 -18.83 -10.87 6.83
C VAL A 139 -20.13 -10.49 7.53
N ASP A 140 -20.68 -11.37 8.35
CA ASP A 140 -21.93 -11.12 9.06
C ASP A 140 -21.77 -9.99 10.08
N LEU A 141 -20.67 -9.95 10.82
CA LEU A 141 -20.41 -8.86 11.77
C LEU A 141 -20.34 -7.49 11.08
N LEU A 142 -19.65 -7.41 9.94
CA LEU A 142 -19.60 -6.18 9.14
C LEU A 142 -20.99 -5.81 8.60
N ARG A 143 -21.79 -6.79 8.14
CA ARG A 143 -23.17 -6.54 7.71
C ARG A 143 -24.05 -5.97 8.81
N HIS A 144 -23.98 -6.54 10.02
CA HIS A 144 -24.70 -6.04 11.19
C HIS A 144 -24.23 -4.63 11.60
N SER A 145 -22.98 -4.27 11.26
CA SER A 145 -22.40 -2.95 11.47
C SER A 145 -22.66 -1.96 10.31
N GLY A 146 -23.55 -2.32 9.38
CA GLY A 146 -24.03 -1.43 8.31
C GLY A 146 -23.25 -1.54 6.99
N TYR A 147 -22.25 -2.42 6.88
CA TYR A 147 -21.58 -2.69 5.61
C TYR A 147 -22.48 -3.49 4.68
N ARG A 148 -22.42 -3.20 3.38
CA ARG A 148 -23.19 -3.89 2.34
C ARG A 148 -22.24 -4.59 1.38
N SER A 149 -22.66 -5.73 0.83
CA SER A 149 -21.90 -6.41 -0.21
C SER A 149 -21.65 -5.47 -1.39
N ALA A 150 -20.37 -5.21 -1.68
CA ALA A 150 -19.97 -4.42 -2.84
C ALA A 150 -19.96 -5.27 -4.11
N THR A 151 -19.87 -6.60 -3.97
CA THR A 151 -19.98 -7.60 -5.04
C THR A 151 -21.21 -8.49 -4.84
N PRO A 152 -22.05 -8.74 -5.88
CA PRO A 152 -23.29 -9.51 -5.74
C PRO A 152 -23.12 -11.02 -5.44
N LYS A 153 -21.91 -11.58 -5.55
CA LYS A 153 -21.67 -13.04 -5.60
C LYS A 153 -21.32 -13.70 -4.27
N LEU A 154 -21.72 -13.12 -3.13
CA LEU A 154 -21.05 -13.40 -1.86
C LEU A 154 -21.07 -14.86 -1.32
N LEU A 155 -21.91 -15.78 -1.82
CA LEU A 155 -22.11 -17.07 -1.14
C LEU A 155 -22.35 -18.28 -2.08
N ALA A 156 -22.33 -18.10 -3.40
CA ALA A 156 -22.60 -19.18 -4.35
C ALA A 156 -21.33 -19.54 -5.13
N GLY A 157 -20.53 -20.47 -4.59
CA GLY A 157 -19.39 -21.08 -5.29
C GLY A 157 -18.04 -20.40 -5.00
N LEU A 158 -17.53 -20.58 -3.78
CA LEU A 158 -16.22 -20.08 -3.32
C LEU A 158 -15.02 -20.85 -3.91
N GLU A 159 -15.22 -21.67 -4.95
CA GLU A 159 -14.14 -22.33 -5.66
C GLU A 159 -13.44 -21.31 -6.58
N GLY A 160 -12.36 -20.70 -6.07
CA GLY A 160 -11.50 -19.79 -6.82
C GLY A 160 -11.53 -18.35 -6.32
N GLU A 161 -12.48 -17.99 -5.45
CA GLU A 161 -12.52 -16.69 -4.79
C GLU A 161 -11.48 -16.59 -3.67
N ARG A 162 -11.05 -15.37 -3.37
CA ARG A 162 -9.88 -15.06 -2.52
C ARG A 162 -10.20 -14.01 -1.46
N ASP A 163 -11.20 -13.20 -1.77
CA ASP A 163 -11.62 -12.06 -1.01
C ASP A 163 -13.13 -11.81 -1.20
N VAL A 164 -13.70 -11.07 -0.25
CA VAL A 164 -15.07 -10.58 -0.30
C VAL A 164 -15.05 -9.08 0.04
N SER A 165 -15.62 -8.26 -0.85
CA SER A 165 -15.67 -6.82 -0.67
C SER A 165 -17.00 -6.39 -0.03
N LEU A 166 -16.92 -5.65 1.07
CA LEU A 166 -18.05 -4.96 1.69
C LEU A 166 -17.79 -3.45 1.72
N ALA A 167 -18.83 -2.66 1.53
CA ALA A 167 -18.75 -1.21 1.47
C ALA A 167 -19.71 -0.57 2.47
N ARG A 168 -19.21 0.48 3.12
CA ARG A 168 -20.01 1.45 3.87
C ARG A 168 -19.62 2.85 3.36
N SER A 169 -18.81 3.56 4.12
CA SER A 169 -18.12 4.81 3.78
C SER A 169 -16.76 4.53 3.11
N ALA A 170 -16.17 3.37 3.38
CA ALA A 170 -15.02 2.79 2.70
C ALA A 170 -15.30 1.37 2.21
N VAL A 171 -14.50 0.87 1.26
CA VAL A 171 -14.50 -0.53 0.84
C VAL A 171 -13.51 -1.30 1.71
N VAL A 172 -13.99 -2.37 2.33
CA VAL A 172 -13.21 -3.35 3.08
C VAL A 172 -13.19 -4.63 2.26
N GLU A 173 -11.99 -5.10 1.94
CA GLU A 173 -11.78 -6.39 1.28
C GLU A 173 -11.29 -7.39 2.33
N LEU A 174 -12.14 -8.37 2.63
CA LEU A 174 -11.80 -9.48 3.52
C LEU A 174 -11.15 -10.60 2.72
N HIS A 175 -9.84 -10.74 2.85
CA HIS A 175 -9.04 -11.78 2.20
C HIS A 175 -8.97 -13.02 3.10
N TRP A 176 -9.08 -14.21 2.52
CA TRP A 176 -8.74 -15.48 3.20
C TRP A 176 -7.70 -16.30 2.44
N ALA A 177 -7.38 -15.90 1.20
CA ALA A 177 -6.34 -16.50 0.39
C ALA A 177 -5.62 -15.43 -0.42
N LEU A 178 -4.30 -15.46 -0.43
CA LEU A 178 -3.48 -14.63 -1.30
C LEU A 178 -2.93 -15.49 -2.43
N LYS A 179 -3.76 -15.74 -3.43
CA LYS A 179 -3.41 -16.50 -4.63
C LYS A 179 -3.77 -15.71 -5.86
N ASP A 180 -3.26 -16.01 -7.03
CA ASP A 180 -3.79 -15.59 -8.32
C ASP A 180 -3.61 -16.75 -9.31
N ARG A 181 -3.78 -16.52 -10.62
CA ARG A 181 -3.65 -17.57 -11.63
C ARG A 181 -2.25 -18.21 -11.67
N PHE A 182 -1.23 -17.48 -11.23
CA PHE A 182 0.18 -17.85 -11.40
C PHE A 182 0.95 -17.93 -10.08
N PHE A 183 0.47 -17.29 -9.01
CA PHE A 183 1.22 -17.14 -7.76
C PHE A 183 0.36 -17.42 -6.53
N HIS A 184 0.96 -17.96 -5.48
CA HIS A 184 0.30 -18.19 -4.21
C HIS A 184 1.24 -17.85 -3.05
N LEU A 185 0.78 -16.97 -2.16
CA LEU A 185 1.35 -16.75 -0.84
C LEU A 185 0.64 -17.67 0.16
N PRO A 186 1.38 -18.55 0.86
CA PRO A 186 0.81 -19.41 1.89
C PRO A 186 0.34 -18.59 3.09
N VAL A 187 -0.97 -18.35 3.18
CA VAL A 187 -1.56 -17.52 4.24
C VAL A 187 -1.30 -18.09 5.64
N ASP A 188 -1.19 -19.41 5.79
CA ASP A 188 -0.86 -20.06 7.06
C ASP A 188 0.54 -19.67 7.54
N ALA A 189 1.51 -19.56 6.63
CA ALA A 189 2.85 -19.08 6.96
C ALA A 189 2.84 -17.60 7.35
N LEU A 190 2.00 -16.79 6.69
CA LEU A 190 1.79 -15.39 7.06
C LEU A 190 1.19 -15.25 8.46
N TRP A 191 0.17 -16.04 8.78
CA TRP A 191 -0.45 -16.09 10.11
C TRP A 191 0.55 -16.51 11.18
N ALA A 192 1.26 -17.62 10.95
CA ALA A 192 2.23 -18.18 11.90
C ALA A 192 3.38 -17.21 12.22
N ALA A 193 3.81 -16.41 11.24
CA ALA A 193 4.90 -15.45 11.41
C ALA A 193 4.43 -14.02 11.71
N SER A 194 3.12 -13.76 11.74
CA SER A 194 2.58 -12.43 12.04
C SER A 194 2.97 -11.97 13.44
N VAL A 195 3.29 -10.68 13.55
CA VAL A 195 3.75 -10.03 14.78
C VAL A 195 2.75 -8.97 15.23
N GLU A 196 2.76 -8.63 16.52
CA GLU A 196 1.96 -7.54 17.04
C GLU A 196 2.72 -6.22 16.97
N THR A 197 2.00 -5.13 16.70
CA THR A 197 2.53 -3.77 16.72
C THR A 197 1.48 -2.79 17.24
N ALA A 198 1.93 -1.61 17.66
CA ALA A 198 1.03 -0.53 18.08
C ALA A 198 0.64 0.34 16.88
N TRP A 199 -0.65 0.63 16.72
CA TRP A 199 -1.17 1.54 15.70
C TRP A 199 -2.38 2.32 16.24
N HIS A 200 -2.30 3.65 16.30
CA HIS A 200 -3.30 4.53 16.95
C HIS A 200 -3.76 4.07 18.33
N GLY A 201 -2.82 3.66 19.18
CA GLY A 201 -3.11 3.16 20.53
C GLY A 201 -3.69 1.75 20.59
N ARG A 202 -3.90 1.09 19.44
CA ARG A 202 -4.36 -0.30 19.34
C ARG A 202 -3.20 -1.25 19.20
N LYS A 203 -3.38 -2.47 19.69
CA LYS A 203 -2.48 -3.59 19.41
C LYS A 203 -3.02 -4.36 18.22
N ILE A 204 -2.34 -4.27 17.08
CA ILE A 204 -2.77 -4.92 15.83
C ILE A 204 -1.77 -5.98 15.41
N ARG A 205 -2.21 -7.00 14.66
CA ARG A 205 -1.29 -7.91 13.97
C ARG A 205 -0.83 -7.30 12.64
N THR A 206 0.42 -7.56 12.28
CA THR A 206 1.03 -7.16 11.01
C THR A 206 2.02 -8.23 10.56
N LEU A 207 2.55 -8.08 9.34
CA LEU A 207 3.59 -8.94 8.80
C LEU A 207 4.99 -8.42 9.18
N PRO A 208 5.95 -9.30 9.50
CA PRO A 208 7.35 -8.90 9.61
C PRO A 208 7.88 -8.43 8.25
N PRO A 209 8.98 -7.64 8.21
CA PRO A 209 9.45 -6.99 6.98
C PRO A 209 9.63 -7.92 5.79
N GLU A 210 10.15 -9.13 5.99
CA GLU A 210 10.36 -10.13 4.92
C GLU A 210 9.04 -10.55 4.27
N LEU A 211 8.01 -10.76 5.08
CA LEU A 211 6.71 -11.21 4.61
C LEU A 211 5.87 -10.07 4.05
N LEU A 212 5.99 -8.87 4.62
CA LEU A 212 5.42 -7.65 4.03
C LEU A 212 6.01 -7.41 2.64
N LEU A 213 7.32 -7.56 2.48
CA LEU A 213 7.99 -7.43 1.18
C LEU A 213 7.44 -8.43 0.15
N LEU A 214 7.35 -9.71 0.51
CA LEU A 214 6.80 -10.75 -0.37
C LEU A 214 5.31 -10.53 -0.69
N GLN A 215 4.53 -10.04 0.28
CA GLN A 215 3.14 -9.67 0.09
C GLN A 215 2.97 -8.52 -0.93
N LEU A 216 3.80 -7.48 -0.85
CA LEU A 216 3.78 -6.37 -1.80
C LEU A 216 4.25 -6.79 -3.20
N ILE A 217 5.27 -7.65 -3.29
CA ILE A 217 5.74 -8.20 -4.56
C ILE A 217 4.67 -9.09 -5.21
N HIS A 218 3.92 -9.86 -4.43
CA HIS A 218 2.77 -10.59 -4.96
C HIS A 218 1.70 -9.63 -5.51
N HIS A 219 1.40 -8.55 -4.78
CA HIS A 219 0.43 -7.53 -5.21
C HIS A 219 0.84 -6.83 -6.51
N LEU A 220 2.13 -6.71 -6.79
CA LEU A 220 2.66 -6.13 -8.04
C LEU A 220 2.14 -6.87 -9.29
N ASN A 221 1.88 -8.17 -9.19
CA ASN A 221 1.59 -9.03 -10.35
C ASN A 221 0.23 -8.76 -11.01
N TYR A 222 -0.70 -8.12 -10.30
CA TYR A 222 -2.07 -7.91 -10.79
C TYR A 222 -2.59 -6.48 -10.59
N HIS A 223 -1.78 -5.58 -10.04
CA HIS A 223 -2.19 -4.19 -9.84
C HIS A 223 -2.06 -3.37 -11.14
N ALA A 224 -3.09 -2.58 -11.47
CA ALA A 224 -3.12 -1.74 -12.67
C ALA A 224 -2.03 -0.63 -12.71
N HIS A 225 -1.48 -0.31 -11.53
CA HIS A 225 -0.45 0.71 -11.35
C HIS A 225 0.80 0.11 -10.66
N PRO A 226 1.67 -0.60 -11.41
CA PRO A 226 2.80 -1.32 -10.83
C PRO A 226 3.83 -0.40 -10.16
N LEU A 227 4.02 0.82 -10.68
CA LEU A 227 5.00 1.75 -10.12
C LEU A 227 4.70 2.14 -8.66
N LYS A 228 3.43 2.33 -8.30
CA LYS A 228 3.05 2.63 -6.91
C LYS A 228 3.46 1.50 -5.96
N ILE A 229 3.26 0.25 -6.39
CA ILE A 229 3.61 -0.93 -5.59
C ILE A 229 5.13 -1.09 -5.52
N LEU A 230 5.86 -0.79 -6.60
CA LEU A 230 7.33 -0.71 -6.56
C LEU A 230 7.83 0.37 -5.58
N VAL A 231 7.11 1.50 -5.45
CA VAL A 231 7.44 2.50 -4.43
C VAL A 231 7.13 1.97 -3.02
N ASP A 232 6.03 1.24 -2.81
CA ASP A 232 5.78 0.56 -1.53
C ASP A 232 6.94 -0.38 -1.17
N VAL A 233 7.39 -1.22 -2.13
CA VAL A 233 8.55 -2.12 -1.97
C VAL A 233 9.83 -1.35 -1.64
N ALA A 234 10.16 -0.33 -2.43
CA ALA A 234 11.37 0.47 -2.22
C ALA A 234 11.37 1.16 -0.85
N ARG A 235 10.21 1.56 -0.34
CA ARG A 235 10.07 2.17 0.99
C ARG A 235 10.27 1.17 2.12
N VAL A 236 9.76 -0.07 1.97
CA VAL A 236 10.02 -1.15 2.92
C VAL A 236 11.53 -1.45 2.98
N ILE A 237 12.19 -1.55 1.83
CA ILE A 237 13.64 -1.80 1.74
C ILE A 237 14.43 -0.64 2.35
N ALA A 238 14.06 0.61 2.05
CA ALA A 238 14.73 1.77 2.61
C ALA A 238 14.60 1.85 4.14
N LEU A 239 13.48 1.41 4.71
CA LEU A 239 13.24 1.44 6.15
C LEU A 239 13.84 0.24 6.90
N HIS A 240 13.73 -0.95 6.32
CA HIS A 240 14.03 -2.22 6.99
C HIS A 240 15.21 -2.97 6.38
N GLY A 241 15.90 -2.43 5.36
CA GLY A 241 16.91 -3.16 4.59
C GLY A 241 18.06 -3.76 5.40
N GLU A 242 18.43 -3.12 6.52
CA GLU A 242 19.44 -3.63 7.47
C GLU A 242 18.91 -4.74 8.39
N THR A 243 17.59 -4.77 8.61
CA THR A 243 16.92 -5.74 9.49
C THR A 243 16.28 -6.90 8.73
N ILE A 244 16.10 -6.78 7.42
CA ILE A 244 15.55 -7.83 6.56
C ILE A 244 16.56 -8.97 6.47
N ASP A 245 16.13 -10.18 6.85
CA ASP A 245 16.86 -11.40 6.53
C ASP A 245 16.68 -11.76 5.05
N TRP A 246 17.62 -11.30 4.21
CA TRP A 246 17.61 -11.57 2.77
C TRP A 246 17.78 -13.06 2.43
N ALA A 247 18.44 -13.85 3.29
CA ALA A 247 18.55 -15.30 3.09
C ALA A 247 17.19 -15.96 3.29
N ARG A 248 16.43 -15.52 4.30
CA ARG A 248 15.03 -15.94 4.49
C ARG A 248 14.15 -15.53 3.33
N VAL A 249 14.24 -14.29 2.85
CA VAL A 249 13.47 -13.83 1.66
C VAL A 249 13.76 -14.72 0.45
N ALA A 250 15.04 -15.02 0.19
CA ALA A 250 15.43 -15.89 -0.92
C ALA A 250 14.93 -17.33 -0.74
N GLY A 251 15.00 -17.88 0.49
CA GLY A 251 14.49 -19.21 0.83
C GLY A 251 12.99 -19.33 0.61
N LEU A 252 12.22 -18.38 1.13
CA LEU A 252 10.76 -18.32 0.95
C LEU A 252 10.39 -18.09 -0.53
N ALA A 253 11.14 -17.25 -1.25
CA ALA A 253 10.91 -17.03 -2.67
C ALA A 253 11.14 -18.31 -3.49
N LEU A 254 12.09 -19.15 -3.09
CA LEU A 254 12.31 -20.46 -3.68
C LEU A 254 11.16 -21.42 -3.37
N GLU A 255 10.80 -21.54 -2.09
CA GLU A 255 9.75 -22.42 -1.58
C GLU A 255 8.38 -22.09 -2.18
N TRP A 256 8.06 -20.80 -2.33
CA TRP A 256 6.75 -20.33 -2.80
C TRP A 256 6.71 -20.01 -4.29
N HIS A 257 7.78 -20.37 -5.03
CA HIS A 257 7.90 -20.16 -6.47
C HIS A 257 7.75 -18.68 -6.91
N LEU A 258 8.29 -17.75 -6.11
CA LEU A 258 8.27 -16.30 -6.33
C LEU A 258 9.62 -15.75 -6.83
N GLN A 259 10.60 -16.59 -7.13
CA GLN A 259 11.99 -16.16 -7.44
C GLN A 259 12.04 -15.15 -8.57
N ARG A 260 11.26 -15.37 -9.64
CA ARG A 260 11.21 -14.46 -10.79
C ARG A 260 10.65 -13.09 -10.40
N ASN A 261 9.60 -13.07 -9.59
CA ASN A 261 8.91 -11.85 -9.16
C ASN A 261 9.78 -11.04 -8.23
N VAL A 262 10.41 -11.71 -7.26
CA VAL A 262 11.37 -11.09 -6.35
C VAL A 262 12.54 -10.51 -7.13
N ARG A 263 13.13 -11.28 -8.05
CA ARG A 263 14.21 -10.78 -8.90
C ARG A 263 13.80 -9.53 -9.69
N LEU A 264 12.67 -9.56 -10.39
CA LEU A 264 12.19 -8.43 -11.19
C LEU A 264 11.82 -7.19 -10.36
N ALA A 265 11.41 -7.37 -9.10
CA ALA A 265 11.05 -6.26 -8.21
C ALA A 265 12.27 -5.60 -7.56
N LEU A 266 13.42 -6.29 -7.52
CA LEU A 266 14.64 -5.85 -6.84
C LEU A 266 15.78 -5.43 -7.81
N GLU A 267 15.65 -5.71 -9.11
CA GLU A 267 16.54 -5.20 -10.18
C GLU A 267 16.23 -3.74 -10.55
#